data_AF-A0A379UV91-F1
#
_entry.id   AF-A0A379UV91-F1
#
_cell.length_a   1.000
_cell.length_b   1.000
_cell.length_c   1.000
_cell.angle_alpha   90.00
_cell.angle_beta   90.00
_cell.angle_gamma   90.00
#
_symmetry.space_group_name_H-M   'P 1'
#
loop_
_entity.id
_entity.type
_entity.pdbx_description
1 polymer ?
#
loop_
_entity_poly.entity_id
_entity_poly.type
_entity_poly.pdbx_seq_one_letter_code
_entity_poly.pdbx_strand_id
1 'polypeptide(L)'
;MLKIGVIADDFTGATDIASFLVENGMPTVQINDVPTGTQPEGCDAVVISLKTRSCPAQEAIKQSLAALVWLKKQGCQQVYFKYCSTFDSTAEGNIGPVTDALMVALDTSFTVISPALPVNGRTVYQGYLFVMNHLLAESGMRHQPNQSDDRQLPAAFDGSAGARALRRYSSSDA
;
A
#
# COMPACT_ATOMS: atom_id res chain seq x y z
N MET A 1 14.14 -17.10 7.26
CA MET A 1 14.58 -16.00 6.37
C MET A 1 13.34 -15.23 5.99
N LEU A 2 13.31 -13.92 6.20
CA LEU A 2 12.13 -13.09 5.98
C LEU A 2 11.95 -12.79 4.48
N LYS A 3 10.94 -13.40 3.85
CA LYS A 3 10.67 -13.24 2.41
C LYS A 3 9.95 -11.92 2.12
N ILE A 4 8.86 -11.66 2.85
CA ILE A 4 8.01 -10.48 2.65
C ILE A 4 7.87 -9.69 3.96
N GLY A 5 8.15 -8.40 3.89
CA GLY A 5 7.88 -7.43 4.95
C GLY A 5 6.80 -6.47 4.51
N VAL A 6 5.63 -6.55 5.12
CA VAL A 6 4.51 -5.66 4.84
C VAL A 6 4.54 -4.48 5.80
N ILE A 7 4.38 -3.27 5.28
CA ILE A 7 4.09 -2.06 6.04
C ILE A 7 2.65 -1.68 5.71
N ALA A 8 1.74 -1.79 6.66
CA ALA A 8 0.31 -1.53 6.46
C ALA A 8 -0.11 -0.20 7.11
N ASP A 9 -0.93 0.58 6.41
CA ASP A 9 -1.37 1.91 6.86
C ASP A 9 -2.44 1.92 7.96
N ASP A 10 -3.06 0.76 8.19
CA ASP A 10 -4.05 0.52 9.24
C ASP A 10 -4.02 -0.92 9.78
N PHE A 11 -4.76 -1.15 10.87
CA PHE A 11 -4.85 -2.45 11.53
C PHE A 11 -5.71 -3.47 10.77
N THR A 12 -6.84 -3.03 10.21
CA THR A 12 -7.77 -3.92 9.52
C THR A 12 -7.15 -4.44 8.22
N GLY A 13 -6.54 -3.56 7.43
CA GLY A 13 -5.82 -3.93 6.22
C GLY A 13 -4.55 -4.74 6.48
N ALA A 14 -3.89 -4.56 7.63
CA ALA A 14 -2.81 -5.44 8.07
C ALA A 14 -3.29 -6.87 8.32
N THR A 15 -4.43 -7.01 9.01
CA THR A 15 -5.00 -8.33 9.33
C THR A 15 -5.49 -9.02 8.06
N ASP A 16 -6.11 -8.27 7.15
CA ASP A 16 -6.59 -8.75 5.85
C ASP A 16 -5.45 -9.35 5.01
N ILE A 17 -4.36 -8.59 4.78
CA ILE A 17 -3.23 -9.11 4.01
C ILE A 17 -2.51 -10.25 4.73
N ALA A 18 -2.40 -10.22 6.06
CA ALA A 18 -1.84 -11.33 6.83
C ALA A 18 -2.65 -12.62 6.63
N SER A 19 -3.99 -12.53 6.62
CA SER A 19 -4.88 -13.64 6.34
C SER A 19 -4.63 -14.20 4.94
N PHE A 20 -4.59 -13.35 3.91
CA PHE A 20 -4.30 -13.78 2.54
C PHE A 20 -2.94 -14.48 2.41
N LEU A 21 -1.91 -13.98 3.08
CA LEU A 21 -0.59 -14.63 3.07
C LEU A 21 -0.64 -16.02 3.69
N VAL A 22 -1.31 -16.18 4.83
CA VAL A 22 -1.46 -17.48 5.53
C VAL A 22 -2.28 -18.46 4.69
N GLU A 23 -3.43 -18.02 4.16
CA GLU A 23 -4.31 -18.84 3.31
C GLU A 23 -3.62 -19.33 2.03
N ASN A 24 -2.62 -18.59 1.56
CA ASN A 24 -1.79 -18.96 0.41
C ASN A 24 -0.45 -19.61 0.80
N GLY A 25 -0.36 -20.15 2.02
CA GLY A 25 0.75 -21.00 2.46
C GLY A 25 1.99 -20.28 2.97
N MET A 26 1.89 -18.99 3.32
CA MET A 26 2.99 -18.21 3.90
C MET A 26 2.76 -17.94 5.39
N PRO A 27 3.48 -18.63 6.30
CA PRO A 27 3.42 -18.35 7.74
C PRO A 27 3.73 -16.89 8.03
N THR A 28 2.79 -16.19 8.66
CA THR A 28 2.83 -14.74 8.80
C THR A 28 2.59 -14.31 10.24
N VAL A 29 3.37 -13.35 10.73
CA VAL A 29 3.12 -12.69 12.01
C VAL A 29 2.78 -11.23 11.77
N GLN A 30 1.66 -10.77 12.34
CA GLN A 30 1.36 -9.35 12.43
C GLN A 30 1.92 -8.78 13.73
N ILE A 31 2.57 -7.61 13.64
CA ILE A 31 3.05 -6.82 14.77
C ILE A 31 2.41 -5.44 14.68
N ASN A 32 1.88 -4.94 15.80
CA ASN A 32 1.30 -3.61 15.87
C ASN A 32 2.37 -2.60 16.28
N ASP A 33 2.37 -1.44 15.63
CA ASP A 33 3.41 -0.41 15.74
C ASP A 33 4.80 -0.89 15.31
N VAL A 34 5.78 0.02 15.27
CA VAL A 34 7.15 -0.29 14.85
C VAL A 34 7.79 -1.25 15.87
N PRO A 35 8.27 -2.44 15.46
CA PRO A 35 8.83 -3.39 16.40
C PRO A 35 10.19 -2.93 16.96
N THR A 36 10.45 -3.26 18.22
CA THR A 36 11.73 -3.00 18.90
C THR A 36 12.58 -4.27 19.11
N GLY A 37 11.97 -5.45 19.01
CA GLY A 37 12.61 -6.76 19.22
C GLY A 37 13.22 -7.35 17.94
N THR A 38 13.50 -8.65 17.98
CA THR A 38 13.94 -9.45 16.82
C THR A 38 12.75 -10.03 16.07
N GLN A 39 12.98 -10.53 14.86
CA GLN A 39 11.97 -11.26 14.10
C GLN A 39 11.40 -12.43 14.95
N PRO A 40 10.06 -12.60 15.00
CA PRO A 40 9.43 -13.79 15.57
C PRO A 40 9.84 -15.07 14.82
N GLU A 41 9.98 -16.17 15.55
CA GLU A 41 10.29 -17.48 14.96
C GLU A 41 9.12 -18.04 14.14
N GLY A 42 9.43 -18.93 13.19
CA GLY A 42 8.42 -19.69 12.44
C GLY A 42 7.62 -18.89 11.42
N CYS A 43 8.08 -17.70 11.01
CA CYS A 43 7.41 -16.88 9.99
C CYS A 43 8.26 -16.63 8.74
N ASP A 44 7.59 -16.64 7.60
CA ASP A 44 8.13 -16.27 6.28
C ASP A 44 7.80 -14.83 5.90
N ALA A 45 6.73 -14.27 6.49
CA ALA A 45 6.34 -12.88 6.36
C ALA A 45 6.05 -12.21 7.70
N VAL A 46 6.29 -10.90 7.75
CA VAL A 46 5.91 -10.03 8.87
C VAL A 46 5.06 -8.88 8.34
N VAL A 47 3.94 -8.62 9.00
CA VAL A 47 3.06 -7.47 8.71
C VAL A 47 3.15 -6.48 9.85
N ILE A 48 3.67 -5.29 9.59
CA ILE A 48 3.72 -4.19 10.56
C ILE A 48 2.49 -3.32 10.34
N SER A 49 1.60 -3.30 11.33
CA SER A 49 0.38 -2.51 11.35
C SER A 49 0.64 -1.14 11.94
N LEU A 50 0.55 -0.09 11.14
CA LEU A 50 0.67 1.30 11.58
C LEU A 50 -0.70 1.99 11.61
N LYS A 51 -0.72 3.24 12.09
CA LYS A 51 -1.90 4.12 12.07
C LYS A 51 -1.60 5.35 11.20
N THR A 52 -1.25 5.11 9.94
CA THR A 52 -0.63 6.12 9.08
C THR A 52 -1.47 6.51 7.87
N ARG A 53 -2.69 5.99 7.72
CA ARG A 53 -3.59 6.37 6.61
C ARG A 53 -3.87 7.87 6.54
N SER A 54 -4.25 8.48 7.66
CA SER A 54 -4.78 9.84 7.72
C SER A 54 -4.05 10.76 8.70
N CYS A 55 -2.91 10.31 9.24
CA CYS A 55 -2.05 11.19 10.03
C CYS A 55 -1.31 12.17 9.09
N PRO A 56 -0.62 13.21 9.61
CA PRO A 56 0.21 14.06 8.77
C PRO A 56 1.24 13.27 7.97
N ALA A 57 1.44 13.59 6.70
CA ALA A 57 2.34 12.86 5.80
C ALA A 57 3.75 12.66 6.36
N GLN A 58 4.32 13.65 7.05
CA GLN A 58 5.64 13.52 7.67
C GLN A 58 5.69 12.46 8.77
N GLU A 59 4.60 12.30 9.54
CA GLU A 59 4.51 11.26 10.55
C GLU A 59 4.35 9.87 9.89
N ALA A 60 3.54 9.77 8.83
CA ALA A 60 3.40 8.55 8.04
C ALA A 60 4.72 8.09 7.43
N ILE A 61 5.49 9.02 6.85
CA ILE A 61 6.83 8.76 6.31
C ILE A 61 7.76 8.26 7.42
N LYS A 62 7.83 8.98 8.54
CA LYS A 62 8.71 8.64 9.66
C LYS A 62 8.44 7.23 10.20
N GLN A 63 7.18 6.88 10.45
CA GLN A 63 6.82 5.56 10.96
C GLN A 63 7.10 4.45 9.92
N SER A 64 6.78 4.70 8.65
CA SER A 64 7.03 3.73 7.56
C SER A 64 8.53 3.48 7.35
N LEU A 65 9.35 4.51 7.41
CA LEU A 65 10.81 4.37 7.34
C LEU A 65 11.39 3.64 8.56
N ALA A 66 10.84 3.89 9.76
CA ALA A 66 11.25 3.15 10.95
C ALA A 66 10.89 1.65 10.85
N ALA A 67 9.70 1.32 10.34
CA ALA A 67 9.30 -0.05 10.03
C ALA A 67 10.22 -0.69 8.97
N LEU A 68 10.54 0.04 7.90
CA LEU A 68 11.48 -0.42 6.86
C LEU A 68 12.87 -0.70 7.44
N VAL A 69 13.41 0.18 8.28
CA VAL A 69 14.70 -0.03 8.94
C VAL A 69 14.69 -1.31 9.76
N TRP A 70 13.60 -1.58 10.48
CA TRP A 70 13.47 -2.82 11.22
C TRP A 70 13.44 -4.04 10.29
N LEU A 71 12.64 -4.01 9.22
CA LEU A 71 12.55 -5.09 8.23
C LEU A 71 13.90 -5.40 7.57
N LYS A 72 14.65 -4.36 7.18
CA LYS A 72 16.00 -4.51 6.60
C LYS A 72 16.95 -5.19 7.59
N LYS A 73 16.89 -4.87 8.88
CA LYS A 73 17.70 -5.53 9.92
C LYS A 73 17.39 -7.03 10.08
N GLN A 74 16.17 -7.46 9.77
CA GLN A 74 15.80 -8.89 9.79
C GLN A 74 16.16 -9.62 8.49
N GLY A 75 16.80 -8.95 7.52
CA GLY A 75 17.14 -9.55 6.23
C GLY A 75 15.93 -9.73 5.30
N CYS A 76 14.92 -8.86 5.41
CA CYS A 76 13.75 -8.86 4.52
C CYS A 76 14.17 -8.73 3.05
N GLN A 77 13.66 -9.61 2.18
CA GLN A 77 13.97 -9.59 0.74
C GLN A 77 13.05 -8.67 -0.07
N GLN A 78 11.75 -8.64 0.26
CA GLN A 78 10.76 -7.84 -0.47
C GLN A 78 9.91 -7.04 0.50
N VAL A 79 9.76 -5.75 0.22
CA VAL A 79 8.89 -4.85 0.99
C VAL A 79 7.59 -4.64 0.23
N TYR A 80 6.47 -4.75 0.93
CA TYR A 80 5.13 -4.49 0.41
C TYR A 80 4.49 -3.35 1.20
N PHE A 81 4.18 -2.24 0.53
CA PHE A 81 3.40 -1.17 1.15
C PHE A 81 1.91 -1.43 0.95
N LYS A 82 1.19 -1.74 2.02
CA LYS A 82 -0.24 -2.04 2.02
C LYS A 82 -1.05 -0.81 2.45
N TYR A 83 -1.94 -0.40 1.56
CA TYR A 83 -2.95 0.66 1.76
C TYR A 83 -4.35 0.15 1.40
N CYS A 84 -5.39 0.96 1.59
CA CYS A 84 -6.77 0.56 1.35
C CYS A 84 -7.05 0.21 -0.14
N SER A 85 -7.88 -0.81 -0.39
CA SER A 85 -8.25 -1.24 -1.75
C SER A 85 -9.14 -0.23 -2.50
N THR A 86 -9.67 0.76 -1.80
CA THR A 86 -10.37 1.92 -2.36
C THR A 86 -9.49 3.16 -2.52
N PHE A 87 -8.17 3.01 -2.30
CA PHE A 87 -7.17 4.06 -2.50
C PHE A 87 -7.42 5.32 -1.63
N ASP A 88 -7.91 5.11 -0.41
CA ASP A 88 -8.21 6.14 0.59
C ASP A 88 -6.99 7.05 0.84
N SER A 89 -7.01 8.23 0.23
CA SER A 89 -5.98 9.25 0.33
C SER A 89 -6.55 10.59 -0.17
N THR A 90 -5.92 11.69 0.27
CA THR A 90 -6.16 13.02 -0.29
C THR A 90 -4.96 13.43 -1.17
N ALA A 91 -5.01 14.60 -1.78
CA ALA A 91 -3.86 15.18 -2.48
C ALA A 91 -2.64 15.40 -1.53
N GLU A 92 -2.86 15.43 -0.22
CA GLU A 92 -1.77 15.53 0.76
C GLU A 92 -1.17 14.17 1.13
N GLY A 93 -1.78 13.07 0.69
CA GLY A 93 -1.29 11.70 0.88
C GLY A 93 -2.24 10.79 1.67
N ASN A 94 -1.74 9.69 2.27
CA ASN A 94 -0.33 9.36 2.50
C ASN A 94 0.29 8.35 1.53
N ILE A 95 -0.47 7.84 0.56
CA ILE A 95 0.02 6.79 -0.35
C ILE A 95 1.24 7.27 -1.16
N GLY A 96 1.15 8.41 -1.83
CA GLY A 96 2.25 9.00 -2.60
C GLY A 96 3.50 9.29 -1.76
N PRO A 97 3.40 10.14 -0.71
CA PRO A 97 4.55 10.54 0.10
C PRO A 97 5.30 9.37 0.75
N VAL A 98 4.57 8.36 1.25
CA VAL A 98 5.19 7.15 1.82
C VAL A 98 5.85 6.30 0.75
N THR A 99 5.21 6.14 -0.42
CA THR A 99 5.79 5.39 -1.55
C THR A 99 7.11 6.00 -1.98
N ASP A 100 7.17 7.31 -2.18
CA ASP A 100 8.40 8.01 -2.59
C ASP A 100 9.52 7.84 -1.56
N ALA A 101 9.21 8.00 -0.27
CA ALA A 101 10.18 7.82 0.79
C ALA A 101 10.73 6.39 0.86
N LEU A 102 9.87 5.38 0.70
CA LEU A 102 10.28 3.97 0.67
C LEU A 102 11.14 3.67 -0.56
N MET A 103 10.79 4.21 -1.74
CA MET A 103 11.56 4.03 -2.96
C MET A 103 12.98 4.59 -2.83
N VAL A 104 13.11 5.80 -2.28
CA VAL A 104 14.43 6.41 -1.98
C VAL A 104 15.23 5.56 -1.00
N ALA A 105 14.62 5.09 0.09
CA ALA A 105 15.31 4.29 1.12
C ALA A 105 15.69 2.86 0.66
N LEU A 106 15.04 2.38 -0.40
CA LEU A 106 15.31 1.09 -1.04
C LEU A 106 16.18 1.23 -2.30
N ASP A 107 16.54 2.45 -2.70
CA ASP A 107 17.29 2.75 -3.93
C ASP A 107 16.63 2.13 -5.18
N THR A 108 15.30 2.27 -5.29
CA THR A 108 14.55 1.87 -6.49
C THR A 108 13.97 3.09 -7.20
N SER A 109 14.02 3.06 -8.53
CA SER A 109 13.46 4.09 -9.41
C SER A 109 12.05 3.77 -9.91
N PHE A 110 11.52 2.58 -9.60
CA PHE A 110 10.21 2.14 -10.08
C PHE A 110 9.49 1.22 -9.10
N THR A 111 8.16 1.34 -9.04
CA THR A 111 7.28 0.46 -8.26
C THR A 111 5.90 0.33 -8.92
N VAL A 112 5.07 -0.57 -8.40
CA VAL A 112 3.71 -0.84 -8.90
C VAL A 112 2.65 -0.39 -7.89
N ILE A 113 1.50 0.04 -8.41
CA ILE A 113 0.29 0.37 -7.64
C ILE A 113 -0.81 -0.59 -8.06
N SER A 114 -1.34 -1.37 -7.11
CA SER A 114 -2.36 -2.40 -7.38
C SER A 114 -3.34 -2.53 -6.22
N PRO A 115 -4.35 -1.64 -6.11
CA PRO A 115 -5.38 -1.72 -5.08
C PRO A 115 -6.46 -2.77 -5.36
N ALA A 116 -6.43 -3.42 -6.53
CA ALA A 116 -7.46 -4.37 -6.95
C ALA A 116 -7.52 -5.60 -6.03
N LEU A 117 -8.73 -5.99 -5.66
CA LEU A 117 -9.06 -7.23 -4.96
C LEU A 117 -10.39 -7.76 -5.51
N PRO A 118 -10.38 -8.48 -6.66
CA PRO A 118 -11.59 -8.83 -7.40
C PRO A 118 -12.62 -9.63 -6.59
N VAL A 119 -12.16 -10.52 -5.69
CA VAL A 119 -13.05 -11.29 -4.80
C VAL A 119 -13.90 -10.39 -3.90
N ASN A 120 -13.40 -9.20 -3.56
CA ASN A 120 -14.12 -8.17 -2.80
C ASN A 120 -14.72 -7.08 -3.72
N GLY A 121 -14.84 -7.34 -5.02
CA GLY A 121 -15.44 -6.41 -5.99
C GLY A 121 -14.60 -5.14 -6.23
N ARG A 122 -13.29 -5.18 -6.00
CA ARG A 122 -12.39 -4.06 -6.35
C ARG A 122 -11.61 -4.46 -7.60
N THR A 123 -11.86 -3.79 -8.73
CA THR A 123 -11.16 -4.07 -9.98
C THR A 123 -10.56 -2.79 -10.56
N VAL A 124 -9.46 -2.94 -11.30
CA VAL A 124 -8.81 -1.83 -12.00
C VAL A 124 -8.82 -2.12 -13.49
N TYR A 125 -9.32 -1.18 -14.29
CA TYR A 125 -9.30 -1.26 -15.74
C TYR A 125 -8.84 0.06 -16.33
N GLN A 126 -7.77 0.03 -17.16
CA GLN A 126 -7.18 1.23 -17.78
C GLN A 126 -6.84 2.36 -16.77
N GLY A 127 -6.45 1.99 -15.55
CA GLY A 127 -6.14 2.93 -14.46
C GLY A 127 -7.37 3.48 -13.71
N TYR A 128 -8.58 3.07 -14.07
CA TYR A 128 -9.80 3.39 -13.31
C TYR A 128 -10.06 2.31 -12.27
N LEU A 129 -10.32 2.73 -11.03
CA LEU A 129 -10.73 1.84 -9.94
C LEU A 129 -12.25 1.73 -9.89
N PHE A 130 -12.75 0.51 -9.86
CA PHE A 130 -14.16 0.17 -9.74
C PHE A 130 -14.43 -0.45 -8.37
N VAL A 131 -15.56 -0.07 -7.78
CA VAL A 131 -16.15 -0.67 -6.60
C VAL A 131 -17.46 -1.31 -7.02
N MET A 132 -17.51 -2.64 -7.00
CA MET A 132 -18.56 -3.43 -7.62
C MET A 132 -18.72 -3.01 -9.10
N ASN A 133 -19.90 -2.55 -9.49
CA ASN A 133 -20.22 -2.18 -10.87
C ASN A 133 -20.09 -0.66 -11.14
N HIS A 134 -19.55 0.10 -10.19
CA HIS A 134 -19.46 1.56 -10.29
C HIS A 134 -18.00 2.02 -10.27
N LEU A 135 -17.70 3.13 -10.95
CA LEU A 135 -16.44 3.84 -10.74
C LEU A 135 -16.33 4.27 -9.27
N LEU A 136 -15.10 4.32 -8.73
CA LEU A 136 -14.86 4.76 -7.36
C LEU A 136 -15.56 6.09 -7.03
N ALA A 137 -15.40 7.08 -7.92
CA ALA A 137 -15.99 8.42 -7.82
C ALA A 137 -17.53 8.46 -7.96
N GLU A 138 -18.15 7.35 -8.33
CA GLU A 138 -19.60 7.16 -8.49
C GLU A 138 -20.16 6.14 -7.47
N SER A 139 -19.31 5.61 -6.61
CA SER A 139 -19.68 4.66 -5.57
C SER A 139 -19.99 5.37 -4.25
N GLY A 140 -20.43 4.62 -3.24
CA GLY A 140 -20.59 5.14 -1.87
C GLY A 140 -19.31 5.70 -1.25
N MET A 141 -18.13 5.41 -1.83
CA MET A 141 -16.85 5.98 -1.39
C MET A 141 -16.71 7.47 -1.71
N ARG A 142 -17.47 8.00 -2.69
CA ARG A 142 -17.42 9.42 -3.10
C ARG A 142 -17.56 10.41 -1.94
N HIS A 143 -18.33 10.04 -0.92
CA HIS A 143 -18.62 10.92 0.23
C HIS A 143 -17.74 10.62 1.45
N GLN A 144 -16.72 9.77 1.32
CA GLN A 144 -15.82 9.46 2.41
C GLN A 144 -14.81 10.62 2.62
N PRO A 145 -14.49 11.00 3.87
CA PRO A 145 -13.63 12.16 4.16
C PRO A 145 -12.23 12.10 3.54
N ASN A 146 -11.71 10.89 3.32
CA ASN A 146 -10.34 10.65 2.85
C ASN A 146 -10.30 10.14 1.41
N GLN A 147 -11.27 10.55 0.58
CA GLN A 147 -11.35 10.12 -0.82
C GLN A 147 -11.00 11.29 -1.75
N SER A 148 -10.01 11.10 -2.63
CA SER A 148 -9.79 12.02 -3.74
C SER A 148 -10.98 12.03 -4.71
N ASP A 149 -11.30 13.21 -5.26
CA ASP A 149 -12.29 13.39 -6.33
C ASP A 149 -11.80 12.85 -7.69
N ASP A 150 -10.54 12.44 -7.79
CA ASP A 150 -9.94 11.91 -9.01
C ASP A 150 -10.57 10.58 -9.44
N ARG A 151 -10.84 10.48 -10.74
CA ARG A 151 -11.47 9.30 -11.35
C ARG A 151 -10.47 8.22 -11.77
N GLN A 152 -9.19 8.58 -11.86
CA GLN A 152 -8.11 7.70 -12.33
C GLN A 152 -7.02 7.58 -11.27
N LEU A 153 -6.56 6.35 -11.00
CA LEU A 153 -5.49 6.07 -10.04
C LEU A 153 -4.19 6.82 -10.36
N PRO A 154 -3.72 6.92 -11.63
CA PRO A 154 -2.56 7.74 -11.94
C PRO A 154 -2.71 9.20 -11.51
N ALA A 155 -3.88 9.82 -11.73
CA ALA A 155 -4.11 11.20 -11.33
C ALA A 155 -4.14 11.36 -9.80
N ALA A 156 -4.83 10.45 -9.10
CA ALA A 156 -4.87 10.43 -7.64
C ALA A 156 -3.46 10.26 -7.02
N PHE A 157 -2.62 9.42 -7.62
CA PHE A 157 -1.23 9.24 -7.20
C PHE A 157 -0.38 10.47 -7.52
N ASP A 158 -0.42 10.97 -8.76
CA ASP A 158 0.32 12.16 -9.21
C ASP A 158 -0.03 13.41 -8.39
N GLY A 159 -1.25 13.49 -7.85
CA GLY A 159 -1.70 14.59 -7.00
C GLY A 159 -1.02 14.66 -5.63
N SER A 160 -0.46 13.54 -5.15
CA SER A 160 0.17 13.45 -3.82
C SER A 160 1.65 13.03 -3.83
N ALA A 161 2.14 12.46 -4.95
CA ALA A 161 3.51 12.00 -5.10
C ALA A 161 4.40 13.06 -5.78
N GLY A 162 5.68 13.07 -5.41
CA GLY A 162 6.74 13.75 -6.18
C GLY A 162 7.14 12.94 -7.41
N ALA A 163 6.99 11.61 -7.39
CA ALA A 163 7.13 10.75 -8.55
C ALA A 163 5.87 10.75 -9.43
N ARG A 164 6.03 10.45 -10.73
CA ARG A 164 4.92 10.36 -11.68
C ARG A 164 4.53 8.93 -11.97
N ALA A 165 3.23 8.66 -12.02
CA ALA A 165 2.67 7.41 -12.47
C ALA A 165 2.92 7.21 -13.97
N LEU A 166 3.65 6.15 -14.32
CA LEU A 166 3.83 5.75 -15.72
C LEU A 166 2.54 5.12 -16.25
N ARG A 167 2.00 5.71 -17.33
CA ARG A 167 0.81 5.21 -18.02
C ARG A 167 1.26 4.37 -19.22
N ARG A 168 1.41 3.05 -19.05
CA ARG A 168 1.54 2.15 -20.19
C ARG A 168 0.15 1.86 -20.76
N TYR A 169 -0.31 2.74 -21.65
CA TYR A 169 -1.35 2.35 -22.59
C TYR A 169 -0.67 1.44 -23.61
N SER A 170 -1.12 0.20 -23.72
CA SER A 170 -0.80 -0.62 -24.89
C SER A 170 -1.33 0.10 -26.12
N SER A 171 -0.50 0.92 -26.79
CA SER A 171 -0.68 1.13 -28.21
C SER A 171 -0.43 -0.24 -28.83
N SER A 172 -1.51 -0.96 -29.12
CA SER A 172 -1.42 -2.10 -30.00
C SER A 172 -0.71 -1.65 -31.26
N ASP A 173 0.34 -2.38 -31.64
CA ASP A 173 0.70 -2.55 -33.04
C ASP A 173 -0.61 -2.70 -33.83
N ALA A 174 -0.89 -1.71 -34.68
CA ALA A 174 -1.93 -1.69 -35.68
C ALA A 174 -1.24 -1.38 -37.02
#